data_AF-A0A3Q3ESA8-F1
#
_entry.id   AF-A0A3Q3ESA8-F1
#
_cell.length_a   1.000
_cell.length_b   1.000
_cell.length_c   1.000
_cell.angle_alpha   90.00
_cell.angle_beta   90.00
_cell.angle_gamma   90.00
#
_symmetry.space_group_name_H-M   'P 1'
#
loop_
_entity.id
_entity.type
_entity.pdbx_description
1 polymer ?
#
loop_
_entity_poly.entity_id
_entity_poly.type
_entity_poly.pdbx_seq_one_letter_code
_entity_poly.pdbx_strand_id
1 'polypeptide(L)'
;MSEAECSLQGVPVPGGVDCKSVYDSKPLGLGRNLLKNPAPLGLSKDSPPPEPELPSVPPGGPPPFQPDGDFAGWSISTEVLPYDTSGIPEGVVVCALPQYSWFSLEQVVDLKAEGLCDQLLDDVQPEIVIQDWYEESQLHASIYQLHVKLLGADKTTVISEYKASPTEDLSNYSHNWKEVSHVFSGYGPGVRYVHFQHQVKNSFLNGFYPTLFTDSSVIVKPVKSSP
;
A
#
# COMPACT_ATOMS: atom_id res chain seq x y z
N MET A 1 -8.30 36.55 -58.88
CA MET A 1 -9.43 36.40 -57.94
C MET A 1 -8.98 35.35 -56.93
N SER A 2 -8.39 35.81 -55.84
CA SER A 2 -7.75 34.97 -54.81
C SER A 2 -8.58 35.06 -53.53
N GLU A 3 -8.76 33.90 -52.92
CA GLU A 3 -9.60 33.62 -51.77
C GLU A 3 -9.13 34.35 -50.51
N ALA A 4 -10.09 34.77 -49.69
CA ALA A 4 -9.85 35.47 -48.43
C ALA A 4 -9.58 34.44 -47.32
N GLU A 5 -8.36 34.42 -46.79
CA GLU A 5 -8.02 33.74 -45.55
C GLU A 5 -8.61 34.51 -44.36
N CYS A 6 -9.56 33.88 -43.66
CA CYS A 6 -10.11 34.36 -42.41
C CYS A 6 -9.17 33.95 -41.27
N SER A 7 -8.27 34.84 -40.86
CA SER A 7 -7.42 34.64 -39.69
C SER A 7 -8.24 34.80 -38.41
N LEU A 8 -8.67 33.69 -37.81
CA LEU A 8 -9.18 33.69 -36.44
C LEU A 8 -8.00 33.76 -35.47
N GLN A 9 -7.68 34.99 -35.08
CA GLN A 9 -6.76 35.29 -34.00
C GLN A 9 -7.42 34.88 -32.68
N GLY A 10 -7.09 33.66 -32.21
CA GLY A 10 -7.52 33.16 -30.91
C GLY A 10 -6.89 33.97 -29.78
N VAL A 11 -7.75 34.59 -28.98
CA VAL A 11 -7.41 35.33 -27.75
C VAL A 11 -6.69 34.40 -26.76
N PRO A 12 -5.55 34.80 -26.16
CA PRO A 12 -4.96 34.03 -25.07
C PRO A 12 -5.87 34.15 -23.85
N VAL A 13 -6.46 33.03 -23.43
CA VAL A 13 -7.14 32.95 -22.13
C VAL A 13 -6.06 32.91 -21.05
N PRO A 14 -5.97 33.90 -20.14
CA PRO A 14 -4.96 33.88 -19.10
C PRO A 14 -5.45 33.00 -17.94
N GLY A 15 -4.73 31.90 -17.67
CA GLY A 15 -4.91 31.13 -16.42
C GLY A 15 -4.86 29.60 -16.54
N GLY A 16 -4.82 29.03 -17.74
CA GLY A 16 -4.62 27.59 -17.91
C GLY A 16 -3.13 27.26 -17.91
N VAL A 17 -2.61 26.67 -16.84
CA VAL A 17 -1.27 26.06 -16.87
C VAL A 17 -1.31 24.96 -17.93
N ASP A 18 -0.46 25.07 -18.97
CA ASP A 18 -0.38 24.06 -20.02
C ASP A 18 0.21 22.75 -19.45
N CYS A 19 -0.67 21.86 -19.00
CA CYS A 19 -0.32 20.58 -18.38
C CYS A 19 0.56 19.70 -19.30
N LYS A 20 0.52 19.91 -20.62
CA LYS A 20 1.35 19.17 -21.58
C LYS A 20 2.82 19.52 -21.39
N SER A 21 3.15 20.81 -21.24
CA SER A 21 4.50 21.28 -20.90
C SER A 21 4.97 20.77 -19.52
N VAL A 22 4.06 20.62 -18.55
CA VAL A 22 4.39 20.14 -17.19
C VAL A 22 4.80 18.67 -17.20
N TYR A 23 4.19 17.85 -18.06
CA TYR A 23 4.59 16.45 -18.24
C TYR A 23 6.00 16.33 -18.85
N ASP A 24 6.28 17.12 -19.89
CA ASP A 24 7.60 17.17 -20.53
C ASP A 24 8.68 17.73 -19.57
N SER A 25 8.27 18.53 -18.58
CA SER A 25 9.14 19.13 -17.57
C SER A 25 9.43 18.23 -16.35
N LYS A 26 9.04 16.94 -16.39
CA LYS A 26 9.17 15.97 -15.29
C LYS A 26 8.42 16.46 -14.03
N PRO A 27 7.10 16.23 -13.94
CA PRO A 27 6.29 16.71 -12.83
C PRO A 27 6.83 16.17 -11.51
N LEU A 28 6.75 16.97 -10.44
CA LEU A 28 7.35 16.64 -9.15
C LEU A 28 6.99 15.19 -8.71
N GLY A 29 5.73 14.79 -8.83
CA GLY A 29 5.22 13.47 -8.42
C GLY A 29 5.62 12.27 -9.27
N LEU A 30 6.26 12.49 -10.42
CA LEU A 30 6.59 11.41 -11.35
C LEU A 30 7.89 10.70 -10.94
N GLY A 31 7.83 9.38 -10.78
CA GLY A 31 8.99 8.54 -10.50
C GLY A 31 9.52 8.57 -9.06
N ARG A 32 8.83 9.25 -8.12
CA ARG A 32 9.10 9.16 -6.68
C ARG A 32 8.03 8.34 -5.97
N ASN A 33 8.32 7.87 -4.76
CA ASN A 33 7.30 7.29 -3.88
C ASN A 33 6.39 8.41 -3.33
N LEU A 34 5.07 8.21 -3.44
CA LEU A 34 4.05 9.14 -2.97
C LEU A 34 3.55 8.80 -1.55
N LEU A 35 3.89 7.62 -1.02
CA LEU A 35 3.61 7.28 0.38
C LEU A 35 4.62 7.98 1.30
N LYS A 36 4.15 8.49 2.42
CA LYS A 36 5.00 9.00 3.49
C LYS A 36 5.46 7.83 4.34
N ASN A 37 6.70 7.90 4.83
CA ASN A 37 7.25 6.92 5.77
C ASN A 37 7.04 5.45 5.31
N PRO A 38 7.66 5.04 4.19
CA PRO A 38 7.41 3.73 3.58
C PRO A 38 7.91 2.54 4.39
N ALA A 39 8.74 2.77 5.40
CA ALA A 39 9.34 1.74 6.25
C ALA A 39 9.25 2.14 7.74
N PRO A 40 8.03 2.17 8.33
CA PRO A 40 7.80 2.66 9.68
C PRO A 40 8.49 1.82 10.78
N LEU A 41 8.83 0.56 10.47
CA LEU A 41 9.57 -0.33 11.36
C LEU A 41 11.10 -0.12 11.29
N GLY A 42 11.58 0.79 10.43
CA GLY A 42 13.02 1.02 10.22
C GLY A 42 13.74 -0.13 9.51
N LEU A 43 12.99 -1.01 8.84
CA LEU A 43 13.49 -2.16 8.10
C LEU A 43 13.74 -1.81 6.62
N SER A 44 14.37 -2.72 5.89
CA SER A 44 14.52 -2.61 4.44
C SER A 44 14.50 -3.99 3.79
N LYS A 45 13.86 -4.09 2.63
CA LYS A 45 13.82 -5.26 1.75
C LYS A 45 15.20 -5.68 1.24
N ASP A 46 16.16 -4.75 1.23
CA ASP A 46 17.53 -4.97 0.74
C ASP A 46 18.42 -5.65 1.79
N SER A 47 17.92 -5.78 3.03
CA SER A 47 18.48 -6.59 4.12
C SER A 47 17.53 -7.74 4.45
N PRO A 48 18.01 -8.90 4.92
CA PRO A 48 17.11 -9.97 5.36
C PRO A 48 16.20 -9.52 6.52
N PRO A 49 15.01 -10.12 6.69
CA PRO A 49 14.19 -9.89 7.87
C PRO A 49 15.00 -10.15 9.16
N PRO A 50 14.82 -9.36 10.22
CA PRO A 50 15.51 -9.57 11.48
C PRO A 50 15.06 -10.90 12.11
N GLU A 51 15.98 -11.59 12.77
CA GLU A 51 15.63 -12.84 13.47
C GLU A 51 14.62 -12.57 14.59
N PRO A 52 13.57 -13.40 14.75
CA PRO A 52 12.64 -13.26 15.86
C PRO A 52 13.36 -13.28 17.21
N GLU A 53 13.34 -12.17 17.93
CA GLU A 53 13.93 -12.11 19.26
C GLU A 53 13.04 -12.88 20.25
N LEU A 54 13.58 -13.96 20.83
CA LEU A 54 12.96 -14.62 21.97
C LEU A 54 13.58 -14.04 23.25
N PRO A 55 12.88 -13.14 23.97
CA PRO A 55 13.44 -12.53 25.16
C PRO A 55 13.67 -13.60 26.23
N SER A 56 14.84 -13.57 26.87
CA SER A 56 15.21 -14.51 27.94
C SER A 56 14.38 -14.34 29.22
N VAL A 57 13.69 -13.20 29.34
CA VAL A 57 12.77 -12.86 30.42
C VAL A 57 11.46 -12.40 29.79
N PRO A 58 10.28 -12.85 30.27
CA PRO A 58 9.00 -12.35 29.78
C PRO A 58 8.96 -10.82 29.86
N PRO A 59 8.48 -10.12 28.81
CA PRO A 59 8.39 -8.67 28.83
C PRO A 59 7.53 -8.23 30.03
N GLY A 60 8.07 -7.30 30.82
CA GLY A 60 7.34 -6.70 31.93
C GLY A 60 6.32 -5.68 31.40
N GLY A 61 5.10 -5.68 31.96
CA GLY A 61 4.04 -4.77 31.57
C GLY A 61 2.84 -5.46 30.92
N PRO A 62 1.84 -4.70 30.45
CA PRO A 62 0.72 -5.27 29.72
C PRO A 62 1.19 -5.87 28.39
N PRO A 63 0.54 -6.94 27.90
CA PRO A 63 0.75 -7.48 26.55
C PRO A 63 0.74 -6.38 25.48
N PRO A 64 1.74 -6.35 24.57
CA PRO A 64 1.65 -5.51 23.39
C PRO A 64 0.57 -6.06 22.43
N PHE A 65 -0.15 -5.15 21.79
CA PHE A 65 -1.15 -5.46 20.76
C PHE A 65 -0.80 -4.84 19.40
N GLN A 66 0.37 -4.20 19.31
CA GLN A 66 0.85 -3.48 18.13
C GLN A 66 2.39 -3.63 18.07
N PRO A 67 2.99 -3.76 16.87
CA PRO A 67 4.44 -3.68 16.71
C PRO A 67 5.00 -2.30 17.08
N ASP A 68 6.23 -2.29 17.59
CA ASP A 68 6.98 -1.06 17.80
C ASP A 68 7.43 -0.46 16.46
N GLY A 69 7.27 0.84 16.29
CA GLY A 69 7.64 1.56 15.07
C GLY A 69 7.26 3.03 15.10
N ASP A 70 7.85 3.81 14.20
CA ASP A 70 7.42 5.18 13.94
C ASP A 70 6.36 5.16 12.82
N PHE A 71 5.08 5.28 13.18
CA PHE A 71 3.97 5.27 12.23
C PHE A 71 3.54 6.67 11.78
N ALA A 72 4.41 7.68 11.92
CA ALA A 72 4.09 9.03 11.48
C ALA A 72 3.66 9.05 9.99
N GLY A 73 2.51 9.66 9.72
CA GLY A 73 1.92 9.73 8.38
C GLY A 73 0.93 8.62 8.05
N TRP A 74 0.85 7.56 8.87
CA TRP A 74 -0.08 6.45 8.68
C TRP A 74 -1.30 6.56 9.61
N SER A 75 -2.46 6.14 9.10
CA SER A 75 -3.60 5.78 9.95
C SER A 75 -3.50 4.30 10.29
N ILE A 76 -3.42 3.98 11.57
CA ILE A 76 -3.23 2.61 12.06
C ILE A 76 -4.49 2.09 12.76
N SER A 77 -4.75 0.80 12.67
CA SER A 77 -5.81 0.14 13.43
C SER A 77 -5.43 -1.30 13.76
N THR A 78 -5.99 -1.80 14.87
CA THR A 78 -5.84 -3.20 15.29
C THR A 78 -7.21 -3.83 15.46
N GLU A 79 -7.42 -4.99 14.84
CA GLU A 79 -8.61 -5.81 15.01
C GLU A 79 -8.21 -7.13 15.67
N VAL A 80 -8.68 -7.35 16.90
CA VAL A 80 -8.46 -8.62 17.61
C VAL A 80 -9.44 -9.66 17.07
N LEU A 81 -8.92 -10.81 16.64
CA LEU A 81 -9.71 -11.89 16.07
C LEU A 81 -10.23 -12.82 17.18
N PRO A 82 -11.41 -13.44 16.99
CA PRO A 82 -11.88 -14.47 17.90
C PRO A 82 -10.90 -15.64 17.93
N TYR A 83 -10.84 -16.35 19.05
CA TYR A 83 -10.06 -17.58 19.15
C TYR A 83 -10.53 -18.59 18.11
N ASP A 84 -9.57 -19.13 17.37
CA ASP A 84 -9.83 -20.25 16.50
C ASP A 84 -9.86 -21.53 17.34
N THR A 85 -11.06 -22.05 17.57
CA THR A 85 -11.28 -23.34 18.22
C THR A 85 -11.57 -24.46 17.22
N SER A 86 -11.41 -24.21 15.92
CA SER A 86 -11.59 -25.23 14.90
C SER A 86 -10.54 -26.34 15.10
N GLY A 87 -10.97 -27.58 14.92
CA GLY A 87 -10.11 -28.76 15.13
C GLY A 87 -9.90 -29.16 16.59
N ILE A 88 -10.47 -28.46 17.58
CA ILE A 88 -10.44 -28.87 18.99
C ILE A 88 -11.60 -29.84 19.26
N PRO A 89 -11.33 -31.10 19.67
CA PRO A 89 -12.40 -32.06 19.97
C PRO A 89 -13.23 -31.67 21.20
N GLU A 90 -14.50 -32.08 21.21
CA GLU A 90 -15.37 -31.87 22.38
C GLU A 90 -14.81 -32.55 23.65
N GLY A 91 -14.92 -31.86 24.79
CA GLY A 91 -14.46 -32.36 26.08
C GLY A 91 -12.96 -32.17 26.37
N VAL A 92 -12.18 -31.63 25.43
CA VAL A 92 -10.78 -31.27 25.66
C VAL A 92 -10.69 -29.94 26.41
N VAL A 93 -9.89 -29.92 27.47
CA VAL A 93 -9.55 -28.69 28.20
C VAL A 93 -8.35 -28.04 27.54
N VAL A 94 -8.52 -26.79 27.09
CA VAL A 94 -7.47 -26.02 26.42
C VAL A 94 -6.89 -25.02 27.40
N CYS A 95 -5.60 -25.17 27.73
CA CYS A 95 -4.94 -24.30 28.70
C CYS A 95 -4.63 -22.91 28.13
N ALA A 96 -4.29 -22.82 26.84
CA ALA A 96 -4.05 -21.57 26.15
C ALA A 96 -4.16 -21.74 24.62
N LEU A 97 -4.59 -20.69 23.92
CA LEU A 97 -4.62 -20.60 22.46
C LEU A 97 -3.98 -19.29 22.01
N PRO A 98 -3.28 -19.27 20.88
CA PRO A 98 -2.82 -18.01 20.30
C PRO A 98 -4.03 -17.13 19.96
N GLN A 99 -3.95 -15.87 20.36
CA GLN A 99 -4.88 -14.83 19.97
C GLN A 99 -4.30 -14.08 18.78
N TYR A 100 -4.97 -14.14 17.63
CA TYR A 100 -4.55 -13.41 16.44
C TYR A 100 -5.16 -12.01 16.39
N SER A 101 -4.49 -11.10 15.70
CA SER A 101 -5.02 -9.78 15.39
C SER A 101 -4.57 -9.31 14.02
N TRP A 102 -5.41 -8.59 13.29
CA TRP A 102 -4.96 -7.78 12.16
C TRP A 102 -4.42 -6.45 12.65
N PHE A 103 -3.27 -6.05 12.13
CA PHE A 103 -2.74 -4.70 12.26
C PHE A 103 -2.71 -4.06 10.88
N SER A 104 -3.45 -2.97 10.70
CA SER A 104 -3.66 -2.32 9.42
C SER A 104 -3.00 -0.96 9.39
N LEU A 105 -2.40 -0.60 8.26
CA LEU A 105 -1.92 0.75 7.99
C LEU A 105 -2.54 1.27 6.70
N GLU A 106 -2.96 2.53 6.74
CA GLU A 106 -3.63 3.21 5.64
C GLU A 106 -3.04 4.61 5.37
N GLN A 107 -2.91 4.94 4.08
CA GLN A 107 -2.66 6.29 3.59
C GLN A 107 -3.50 6.61 2.35
N VAL A 108 -3.94 7.87 2.26
CA VAL A 108 -4.60 8.42 1.07
C VAL A 108 -3.71 9.47 0.44
N VAL A 109 -3.30 9.23 -0.80
CA VAL A 109 -2.46 10.14 -1.60
C VAL A 109 -3.35 11.03 -2.44
N ASP A 110 -3.15 12.35 -2.36
CA ASP A 110 -3.76 13.34 -3.26
C ASP A 110 -2.84 13.58 -4.46
N LEU A 111 -3.17 12.97 -5.59
CA LEU A 111 -2.31 13.00 -6.78
C LEU A 111 -2.10 14.43 -7.30
N LYS A 112 -3.10 15.30 -7.14
CA LYS A 112 -3.01 16.70 -7.56
C LYS A 112 -2.05 17.48 -6.67
N ALA A 113 -2.13 17.29 -5.35
CA ALA A 113 -1.19 17.87 -4.41
C ALA A 113 0.25 17.39 -4.64
N GLU A 114 0.42 16.15 -5.13
CA GLU A 114 1.72 15.60 -5.50
C GLU A 114 2.26 16.14 -6.85
N GLY A 115 1.46 16.93 -7.58
CA GLY A 115 1.84 17.60 -8.83
C GLY A 115 1.36 16.91 -10.10
N LEU A 116 0.44 15.95 -10.01
CA LEU A 116 -0.18 15.26 -11.15
C LEU A 116 -1.53 15.92 -11.45
N CYS A 117 -1.59 16.72 -12.52
CA CYS A 117 -2.81 17.46 -12.84
C CYS A 117 -3.92 16.55 -13.39
N ASP A 118 -5.17 16.97 -13.20
CA ASP A 118 -6.39 16.29 -13.64
C ASP A 118 -6.33 15.82 -15.11
N GLN A 119 -5.93 16.70 -16.04
CA GLN A 119 -5.86 16.36 -17.46
C GLN A 119 -4.85 15.24 -17.76
N LEU A 120 -3.72 15.21 -17.07
CA LEU A 120 -2.74 14.14 -17.21
C LEU A 120 -3.33 12.79 -16.78
N LEU A 121 -4.01 12.78 -15.63
CA LEU A 121 -4.62 11.58 -15.08
C LEU A 121 -5.80 11.10 -15.94
N ASP A 122 -6.53 12.00 -16.59
CA ASP A 122 -7.70 11.68 -17.39
C ASP A 122 -7.35 11.23 -18.82
N ASP A 123 -6.46 11.96 -19.50
CA ASP A 123 -6.15 11.75 -20.92
C ASP A 123 -4.99 10.77 -21.13
N VAL A 124 -3.90 10.91 -20.35
CA VAL A 124 -2.68 10.10 -20.52
C VAL A 124 -2.74 8.81 -19.70
N GLN A 125 -3.36 8.87 -18.52
CA GLN A 125 -3.51 7.75 -17.59
C GLN A 125 -2.16 7.04 -17.31
N PRO A 126 -1.15 7.77 -16.77
CA PRO A 126 0.15 7.18 -16.45
C PRO A 126 0.03 5.99 -15.51
N GLU A 127 0.95 5.03 -15.62
CA GLU A 127 0.96 3.84 -14.78
C GLU A 127 1.11 4.20 -13.30
N ILE A 128 0.23 3.67 -12.46
CA ILE A 128 0.36 3.77 -11.00
C ILE A 128 0.85 2.43 -10.49
N VAL A 129 2.13 2.38 -10.12
CA VAL A 129 2.82 1.18 -9.66
C VAL A 129 2.74 1.10 -8.15
N ILE A 130 2.22 -0.01 -7.67
CA ILE A 130 2.12 -0.38 -6.27
C ILE A 130 3.16 -1.46 -6.00
N GLN A 131 3.96 -1.30 -4.95
CA GLN A 131 4.81 -2.37 -4.43
C GLN A 131 4.76 -2.34 -2.91
N ASP A 132 4.85 -3.50 -2.30
CA ASP A 132 4.95 -3.66 -0.86
C ASP A 132 5.68 -4.95 -0.51
N TRP A 133 6.27 -4.99 0.68
CA TRP A 133 7.05 -6.14 1.15
C TRP A 133 6.60 -6.54 2.53
N TYR A 134 6.34 -7.83 2.72
CA TYR A 134 6.03 -8.42 4.01
C TYR A 134 6.93 -9.62 4.27
N GLU A 135 7.17 -9.92 5.53
CA GLU A 135 7.96 -11.05 5.96
C GLU A 135 7.16 -12.35 5.76
N GLU A 136 7.79 -13.34 5.13
CA GLU A 136 7.29 -14.73 5.19
C GLU A 136 7.26 -15.19 6.64
N SER A 137 6.12 -15.72 7.11
CA SER A 137 5.95 -16.10 8.51
C SER A 137 5.20 -17.42 8.64
N GLN A 138 5.57 -18.23 9.65
CA GLN A 138 4.85 -19.45 10.00
C GLN A 138 3.65 -19.21 10.93
N LEU A 139 3.33 -17.95 11.24
CA LEU A 139 2.25 -17.61 12.18
C LEU A 139 0.88 -18.14 11.75
N HIS A 140 0.56 -18.04 10.46
CA HIS A 140 -0.74 -18.46 9.92
C HIS A 140 -0.63 -18.65 8.39
N ALA A 141 -1.52 -19.42 7.77
CA ALA A 141 -1.54 -19.58 6.30
C ALA A 141 -1.98 -18.31 5.55
N SER A 142 -2.40 -17.26 6.25
CA SER A 142 -2.90 -16.00 5.69
C SER A 142 -2.51 -14.90 6.67
N ILE A 143 -1.39 -14.24 6.37
CA ILE A 143 -0.73 -13.27 7.24
C ILE A 143 -0.70 -11.87 6.67
N TYR A 144 -1.04 -11.70 5.40
CA TYR A 144 -0.93 -10.42 4.71
C TYR A 144 -2.13 -10.19 3.80
N GLN A 145 -2.62 -8.95 3.78
CA GLN A 145 -3.61 -8.48 2.83
C GLN A 145 -3.28 -7.07 2.36
N LEU A 146 -3.43 -6.82 1.05
CA LEU A 146 -3.29 -5.51 0.43
C LEU A 146 -4.60 -5.13 -0.25
N HIS A 147 -5.01 -3.88 -0.08
CA HIS A 147 -6.15 -3.29 -0.73
C HIS A 147 -5.78 -1.88 -1.20
N VAL A 148 -5.75 -1.71 -2.51
CA VAL A 148 -5.48 -0.39 -3.13
C VAL A 148 -6.65 0.02 -3.99
N LYS A 149 -7.08 1.27 -3.86
CA LYS A 149 -8.17 1.84 -4.65
C LYS A 149 -7.72 3.12 -5.32
N LEU A 150 -8.05 3.25 -6.60
CA LEU A 150 -8.05 4.53 -7.31
C LEU A 150 -9.40 5.19 -7.11
N LEU A 151 -9.40 6.39 -6.54
CA LEU A 151 -10.62 7.08 -6.11
C LEU A 151 -10.86 8.36 -6.91
N GLY A 152 -12.14 8.66 -7.11
CA GLY A 152 -12.61 9.91 -7.70
C GLY A 152 -12.44 11.14 -6.80
N ALA A 153 -12.83 12.31 -7.31
CA ALA A 153 -12.70 13.59 -6.60
C ALA A 153 -13.41 13.65 -5.24
N ASP A 154 -14.44 12.83 -5.03
CA ASP A 154 -15.22 12.71 -3.80
C ASP A 154 -14.53 11.87 -2.71
N LYS A 155 -13.37 11.25 -3.00
CA LYS A 155 -12.65 10.29 -2.14
C LYS A 155 -13.45 9.03 -1.79
N THR A 156 -14.56 8.76 -2.48
CA THR A 156 -15.43 7.61 -2.18
C THR A 156 -15.76 6.77 -3.40
N THR A 157 -15.88 7.39 -4.58
CA THR A 157 -16.12 6.68 -5.83
C THR A 157 -14.89 5.88 -6.20
N VAL A 158 -15.02 4.55 -6.25
CA VAL A 158 -13.94 3.63 -6.67
C VAL A 158 -13.94 3.52 -8.19
N ILE A 159 -12.84 3.94 -8.80
CA ILE A 159 -12.64 3.87 -10.26
C ILE A 159 -11.97 2.56 -10.64
N SER A 160 -10.98 2.15 -9.83
CA SER A 160 -10.30 0.86 -9.98
C SER A 160 -9.87 0.36 -8.61
N GLU A 161 -9.83 -0.96 -8.42
CA GLU A 161 -9.35 -1.57 -7.17
C GLU A 161 -8.46 -2.78 -7.45
N TYR A 162 -7.52 -2.99 -6.54
CA TYR A 162 -6.68 -4.16 -6.49
C TYR A 162 -6.68 -4.74 -5.07
N LYS A 163 -6.81 -6.06 -4.97
CA LYS A 163 -6.77 -6.80 -3.70
C LYS A 163 -5.79 -7.96 -3.83
N ALA A 164 -4.93 -8.11 -2.85
CA ALA A 164 -4.06 -9.28 -2.72
C ALA A 164 -4.22 -9.89 -1.32
N SER A 165 -4.29 -11.22 -1.26
CA SER A 165 -4.32 -11.97 0.00
C SER A 165 -3.60 -13.30 -0.21
N PRO A 166 -2.28 -13.27 -0.43
CA PRO A 166 -1.50 -14.48 -0.64
C PRO A 166 -1.58 -15.41 0.57
N THR A 167 -1.41 -16.70 0.30
CA THR A 167 -1.39 -17.74 1.32
C THR A 167 0.01 -18.31 1.47
N GLU A 168 0.39 -18.61 2.72
CA GLU A 168 1.71 -19.12 3.07
C GLU A 168 1.74 -20.66 3.04
N ASP A 169 2.85 -21.21 2.56
CA ASP A 169 3.19 -22.62 2.75
C ASP A 169 3.93 -22.79 4.07
N LEU A 170 3.19 -23.16 5.11
CA LEU A 170 3.73 -23.34 6.46
C LEU A 170 4.77 -24.46 6.55
N SER A 171 4.84 -25.36 5.57
CA SER A 171 5.77 -26.48 5.55
C SER A 171 7.15 -26.13 4.96
N ASN A 172 7.23 -25.06 4.17
CA ASN A 172 8.43 -24.65 3.46
C ASN A 172 8.79 -23.20 3.77
N TYR A 173 9.33 -23.00 4.98
CA TYR A 173 9.70 -21.69 5.51
C TYR A 173 11.14 -21.30 5.15
N SER A 174 11.32 -20.16 4.51
CA SER A 174 12.63 -19.64 4.10
C SER A 174 13.02 -18.33 4.79
N HIS A 175 12.13 -17.71 5.56
CA HIS A 175 12.36 -16.47 6.31
C HIS A 175 12.88 -15.31 5.43
N ASN A 176 12.20 -15.06 4.30
CA ASN A 176 12.55 -14.01 3.36
C ASN A 176 11.44 -12.96 3.24
N TRP A 177 11.79 -11.80 2.70
CA TRP A 177 10.79 -10.83 2.24
C TRP A 177 10.02 -11.36 1.03
N LYS A 178 8.70 -11.17 1.05
CA LYS A 178 7.78 -11.45 -0.05
C LYS A 178 7.28 -10.15 -0.65
N GLU A 179 7.43 -10.03 -1.96
CA GLU A 179 6.91 -8.88 -2.72
C GLU A 179 5.45 -9.07 -3.09
N VAL A 180 4.66 -8.01 -2.95
CA VAL A 180 3.36 -7.85 -3.63
C VAL A 180 3.43 -6.61 -4.51
N SER A 181 3.12 -6.78 -5.80
CA SER A 181 3.14 -5.68 -6.75
C SER A 181 1.94 -5.67 -7.67
N HIS A 182 1.54 -4.46 -8.08
CA HIS A 182 0.46 -4.24 -9.02
C HIS A 182 0.70 -2.97 -9.84
N VAL A 183 0.19 -2.94 -11.08
CA VAL A 183 0.27 -1.77 -11.95
C VAL A 183 -1.13 -1.45 -12.45
N PHE A 184 -1.66 -0.30 -12.03
CA PHE A 184 -2.86 0.25 -12.65
C PHE A 184 -2.48 0.94 -13.95
N SER A 185 -3.12 0.54 -15.05
CA SER A 185 -3.00 1.14 -16.37
C SER A 185 -4.38 1.18 -17.02
N GLY A 186 -4.63 2.16 -17.90
CA GLY A 186 -5.91 2.28 -18.58
C GLY A 186 -7.12 2.33 -17.65
N TYR A 187 -6.96 2.97 -16.48
CA TYR A 187 -7.96 2.99 -15.41
C TYR A 187 -9.17 3.90 -15.71
N GLY A 188 -9.17 4.61 -16.83
CA GLY A 188 -10.22 5.56 -17.20
C GLY A 188 -10.08 6.92 -16.50
N PRO A 189 -10.83 7.93 -16.96
CA PRO A 189 -10.74 9.26 -16.38
C PRO A 189 -11.36 9.35 -14.98
N GLY A 190 -10.97 10.37 -14.23
CA GLY A 190 -11.56 10.76 -12.95
C GLY A 190 -10.72 10.43 -11.72
N VAL A 191 -9.59 9.73 -11.85
CA VAL A 191 -8.73 9.37 -10.72
C VAL A 191 -8.09 10.61 -10.12
N ARG A 192 -8.26 10.80 -8.81
CA ARG A 192 -7.70 11.93 -8.05
C ARG A 192 -6.94 11.50 -6.80
N TYR A 193 -7.28 10.34 -6.24
CA TYR A 193 -6.59 9.81 -5.07
C TYR A 193 -6.22 8.34 -5.23
N VAL A 194 -5.20 7.94 -4.49
CA VAL A 194 -4.85 6.53 -4.26
C VAL A 194 -5.05 6.27 -2.78
N HIS A 195 -5.97 5.37 -2.44
CA HIS A 195 -6.09 4.80 -1.10
C HIS A 195 -5.27 3.53 -1.07
N PHE A 196 -4.24 3.52 -0.24
CA PHE A 196 -3.37 2.37 0.00
C PHE A 196 -3.63 1.87 1.41
N GLN A 197 -4.00 0.60 1.54
CA GLN A 197 -4.14 -0.07 2.83
C GLN A 197 -3.52 -1.45 2.74
N HIS A 198 -2.60 -1.75 3.65
CA HIS A 198 -2.20 -3.13 3.92
C HIS A 198 -2.55 -3.53 5.34
N GLN A 199 -2.58 -4.83 5.60
CA GLN A 199 -2.66 -5.35 6.94
C GLN A 199 -1.91 -6.65 7.09
N VAL A 200 -1.28 -6.80 8.25
CA VAL A 200 -0.49 -7.95 8.64
C VAL A 200 -1.11 -8.63 9.85
N LYS A 201 -0.99 -9.95 9.94
CA LYS A 201 -1.52 -10.73 11.06
C LYS A 201 -0.45 -10.90 12.12
N ASN A 202 -0.78 -10.55 13.35
CA ASN A 202 0.06 -10.77 14.52
C ASN A 202 -0.54 -11.87 15.39
N SER A 203 0.27 -12.45 16.27
CA SER A 203 -0.15 -13.45 17.25
C SER A 203 0.32 -13.09 18.65
N PHE A 204 -0.53 -13.31 19.64
CA PHE A 204 -0.18 -13.21 21.05
C PHE A 204 -0.50 -14.51 21.78
N LEU A 205 0.46 -15.05 22.52
CA LEU A 205 0.25 -16.18 23.45
C LEU A 205 1.05 -16.00 24.74
N ASN A 206 2.35 -16.31 24.67
CA ASN A 206 3.33 -16.10 25.74
C ASN A 206 4.31 -14.97 25.40
N GLY A 207 3.96 -14.19 24.39
CA GLY A 207 4.76 -13.18 23.73
C GLY A 207 3.97 -12.63 22.54
N PHE A 208 4.36 -11.44 22.09
CA PHE A 208 3.79 -10.81 20.91
C PHE A 208 4.69 -11.11 19.70
N TYR A 209 4.10 -11.69 18.66
CA TYR A 209 4.77 -12.08 17.44
C TYR A 209 4.15 -11.28 16.28
N PRO A 210 4.78 -10.17 15.86
CA PRO A 210 4.32 -9.42 14.71
C PRO A 210 4.75 -10.10 13.40
N THR A 211 3.96 -9.94 12.34
CA THR A 211 4.47 -10.10 10.97
C THR A 211 5.04 -8.76 10.51
N LEU A 212 6.29 -8.77 10.06
CA LEU A 212 6.99 -7.55 9.65
C LEU A 212 6.65 -7.15 8.21
N PHE A 213 6.85 -5.87 7.90
CA PHE A 213 6.63 -5.30 6.57
C PHE A 213 7.53 -4.08 6.36
N THR A 214 7.77 -3.70 5.10
CA THR A 214 8.66 -2.60 4.75
C THR A 214 8.50 -2.13 3.30
N ASP A 215 9.11 -0.99 2.98
CA ASP A 215 9.30 -0.45 1.63
C ASP A 215 8.01 -0.35 0.80
N SER A 216 6.90 -0.01 1.45
CA SER A 216 5.62 0.24 0.78
C SER A 216 5.75 1.42 -0.18
N SER A 217 5.24 1.29 -1.40
CA SER A 217 5.36 2.35 -2.40
C SER A 217 4.17 2.49 -3.34
N VAL A 218 3.89 3.75 -3.67
CA VAL A 218 3.00 4.17 -4.76
C VAL A 218 3.82 5.09 -5.65
N ILE A 219 4.12 4.66 -6.86
CA ILE A 219 4.97 5.40 -7.81
C ILE A 219 4.21 5.58 -9.11
N VAL A 220 4.08 6.83 -9.57
CA VAL A 220 3.51 7.13 -10.89
C VAL A 220 4.63 7.16 -11.92
N LYS A 221 4.47 6.39 -13.00
CA LYS A 221 5.45 6.28 -14.09
C LYS A 221 4.80 6.62 -15.44
N PRO A 222 5.56 7.17 -16.41
CA PRO A 222 5.11 7.26 -17.78
C PRO A 222 4.62 5.91 -18.30
N VAL A 223 3.58 5.92 -19.13
CA VAL A 223 3.17 4.72 -19.86
C VAL A 223 4.36 4.25 -20.71
N LYS A 224 4.74 2.98 -20.57
CA LYS A 224 5.73 2.39 -21.48
C LYS A 224 5.08 2.26 -22.86
N SER A 225 5.41 3.18 -23.77
CA SER A 225 5.16 2.95 -25.19
C SER A 225 6.08 1.82 -25.65
N SER A 226 5.50 0.68 -26.04
CA SER A 226 6.23 -0.37 -26.74
C SER A 226 6.94 0.23 -27.96
N PRO A 227 8.21 -0.13 -28.21
CA PRO A 227 8.97 0.38 -29.37
C PRO A 227 8.37 -0.06 -30.71
#